data_AF-A0AAV2SG20-F1
#
_entry.id   AF-A0AAV2SG20-F1
#
_cell.length_a   1.000
_cell.length_b   1.000
_cell.length_c   1.000
_cell.angle_alpha   90.00
_cell.angle_beta   90.00
_cell.angle_gamma   90.00
#
_symmetry.space_group_name_H-M   'P 1'
#
loop_
_entity.id
_entity.type
_entity.pdbx_description
1 polymer ?
#
loop_
_entity_poly.entity_id
_entity_poly.type
_entity_poly.pdbx_seq_one_letter_code
_entity_poly.pdbx_strand_id
1 'polypeptide(L)'
;KIYGLDQLDYHQRLKKLNLYSLERRRERYLIINAWQQIEGLTENVLGLKARRLGRSRRIVSAKIPIGINGKRIKERDRTLIHNSTARKSERLFNVLPQSIRNITKTTTETF
;
A
#
# COMPACT_ATOMS: atom_id res chain seq x y z
N LYS A 1 -1.58 0.07 28.77
CA LYS A 1 -0.16 0.51 28.91
C LYS A 1 0.73 -0.72 28.89
N ILE A 2 1.85 -0.70 28.18
CA ILE A 2 2.81 -1.81 28.18
C ILE A 2 3.74 -1.60 29.37
N TYR A 3 3.76 -2.56 30.30
CA TYR A 3 4.59 -2.50 31.50
C TYR A 3 6.08 -2.41 31.13
N GLY A 4 6.84 -1.54 31.79
CA GLY A 4 8.28 -1.34 31.52
C GLY A 4 8.63 -0.32 30.43
N LEU A 5 7.64 0.46 29.96
CA LEU A 5 7.80 1.56 29.01
C LEU A 5 7.37 2.92 29.60
N ASP A 6 6.93 2.96 30.85
CA ASP A 6 6.34 4.15 31.46
C ASP A 6 7.32 5.35 31.49
N GLN A 7 8.62 5.07 31.60
CA GLN A 7 9.71 6.07 31.65
C GLN A 7 10.18 6.59 30.29
N LEU A 8 9.70 6.02 29.18
CA LEU A 8 10.16 6.36 27.83
C LEU A 8 9.17 7.27 27.13
N ASP A 9 9.66 8.23 26.34
CA ASP A 9 8.81 9.05 25.47
C ASP A 9 8.24 8.25 24.28
N TYR A 10 7.32 8.85 23.52
CA TYR A 10 6.68 8.21 22.37
C TYR A 10 7.68 7.64 21.33
N HIS A 11 8.66 8.43 20.87
CA HIS A 11 9.66 7.99 19.90
C HIS A 11 10.59 6.91 20.48
N GLN A 12 10.97 7.05 21.75
CA GLN A 12 11.76 6.05 22.45
C GLN A 12 11.02 4.71 22.59
N ARG A 13 9.72 4.75 22.90
CA ARG A 13 8.84 3.56 22.91
C ARG A 13 8.79 2.91 21.55
N LEU A 14 8.57 3.68 20.49
CA LEU A 14 8.52 3.17 19.12
C LEU A 14 9.84 2.53 18.69
N LYS A 15 10.98 3.13 19.07
CA LYS A 15 12.32 2.56 18.82
C LYS A 15 12.55 1.28 19.62
N LYS A 16 12.26 1.28 20.93
CA LYS A 16 12.42 0.10 21.81
C LYS A 16 11.56 -1.08 21.36
N LEU A 17 10.37 -0.80 20.84
CA LEU A 17 9.47 -1.82 20.30
C LEU A 17 9.72 -2.16 18.82
N ASN A 18 10.71 -1.54 18.16
CA ASN A 18 10.98 -1.70 16.73
C ASN A 18 9.75 -1.45 15.82
N LEU A 19 8.81 -0.61 16.26
CA LEU A 19 7.53 -0.41 15.59
C LEU A 19 7.69 0.31 14.25
N TYR A 20 8.56 1.32 14.18
CA TYR A 20 8.91 1.98 12.92
C TYR A 20 9.43 0.97 11.89
N SER A 21 10.30 0.05 12.31
CA SER A 21 10.86 -0.99 11.44
C SER A 21 9.79 -1.96 10.93
N LEU A 22 8.82 -2.30 11.79
CA LEU A 22 7.71 -3.19 11.44
C LEU A 22 6.75 -2.53 10.45
N GLU A 23 6.40 -1.26 10.68
CA GLU A 23 5.56 -0.48 9.76
C GLU A 23 6.20 -0.39 8.37
N ARG A 24 7.48 -0.02 8.28
CA ARG A 24 8.21 0.04 7.01
C ARG A 24 8.31 -1.31 6.30
N ARG A 25 8.48 -2.41 7.06
CA ARG A 25 8.46 -3.77 6.50
C ARG A 25 7.09 -4.14 5.94
N ARG A 26 6.00 -3.77 6.63
CA ARG A 26 4.62 -3.98 6.15
C ARG A 26 4.34 -3.16 4.90
N GLU A 27 4.75 -1.88 4.87
CA GLU A 27 4.62 -1.04 3.68
C GLU A 27 5.34 -1.65 2.47
N ARG A 28 6.60 -2.09 2.67
CA ARG A 28 7.38 -2.75 1.62
C ARG A 28 6.70 -4.04 1.14
N TYR A 29 6.20 -4.86 2.04
CA TYR A 29 5.46 -6.07 1.69
C TYR A 29 4.24 -5.74 0.83
N LEU A 30 3.45 -4.72 1.17
CA LEU A 30 2.28 -4.31 0.37
C LEU A 30 2.66 -3.85 -1.04
N ILE A 31 3.78 -3.12 -1.17
CA ILE A 31 4.31 -2.69 -2.46
C ILE A 31 4.68 -3.90 -3.32
N ILE A 32 5.47 -4.83 -2.77
CA ILE A 32 5.91 -6.04 -3.47
C ILE A 32 4.71 -6.90 -3.84
N ASN A 33 3.78 -7.11 -2.91
CA ASN A 33 2.58 -7.90 -3.15
C ASN A 33 1.70 -7.30 -4.25
N ALA A 34 1.52 -5.97 -4.26
CA ALA A 34 0.80 -5.29 -5.33
C ALA A 34 1.51 -5.44 -6.67
N TRP A 35 2.84 -5.33 -6.71
CA TRP A 35 3.64 -5.54 -7.90
C TRP A 35 3.52 -6.97 -8.44
N GLN A 36 3.63 -7.99 -7.57
CA GLN A 36 3.44 -9.38 -7.97
C GLN A 36 2.06 -9.64 -8.59
N GLN A 37 1.00 -9.07 -8.01
CA GLN A 37 -0.37 -9.24 -8.52
C GLN A 37 -0.57 -8.59 -9.90
N ILE A 38 0.01 -7.41 -10.14
CA ILE A 38 -0.10 -6.73 -11.45
C ILE A 38 0.83 -7.31 -12.51
N GLU A 39 1.90 -8.01 -12.12
CA GLU A 39 2.77 -8.79 -13.01
C GLU A 39 2.22 -10.19 -13.30
N GLY A 40 1.16 -10.61 -12.59
CA GLY A 40 0.57 -11.95 -12.74
C GLY A 40 1.38 -13.07 -12.10
N LEU A 41 2.30 -12.74 -11.19
CA LEU A 41 3.08 -13.72 -10.41
C LEU A 41 2.27 -14.33 -9.26
N THR A 42 1.24 -13.62 -8.80
CA THR A 42 0.31 -14.06 -7.76
C THR A 42 -1.12 -13.70 -8.15
N GLU A 43 -2.11 -14.35 -7.51
CA GLU A 43 -3.51 -14.06 -7.74
C GLU A 43 -3.86 -12.61 -7.38
N ASN A 44 -4.56 -11.92 -8.28
CA ASN A 44 -4.94 -10.51 -8.11
C ASN A 44 -6.16 -10.32 -7.18
N VAL A 45 -6.02 -10.75 -5.93
CA VAL A 45 -7.08 -10.66 -4.90
C VAL A 45 -7.48 -9.21 -4.63
N LEU A 46 -6.55 -8.26 -4.74
CA LEU A 46 -6.78 -6.82 -4.49
C LEU A 46 -7.50 -6.12 -5.66
N GLY A 47 -7.67 -6.78 -6.81
CA GLY A 47 -8.31 -6.20 -7.99
C GLY A 47 -7.56 -4.97 -8.53
N LEU A 48 -6.23 -5.01 -8.46
CA LEU A 48 -5.35 -3.93 -8.93
C LEU A 48 -5.21 -3.99 -10.45
N LYS A 49 -5.15 -2.83 -11.08
CA LYS A 49 -4.90 -2.69 -12.52
C LYS A 49 -3.77 -1.72 -12.73
N ALA A 50 -2.82 -2.09 -13.58
CA ALA A 50 -1.79 -1.17 -14.05
C ALA A 50 -2.40 -0.21 -15.07
N ARG A 51 -2.16 1.09 -14.88
CA ARG A 51 -2.51 2.16 -15.81
C ARG A 51 -1.25 2.90 -16.20
N ARG A 52 -1.03 3.10 -17.49
CA ARG A 52 0.02 4.00 -17.98
C ARG A 52 -0.50 5.43 -18.05
N LEU A 53 0.27 6.36 -17.48
CA LEU A 53 0.10 7.80 -17.63
C LEU A 53 1.40 8.33 -18.25
N GLY A 54 1.41 8.49 -19.58
CA GLY A 54 2.63 8.77 -20.34
C GLY A 54 3.67 7.67 -20.14
N ARG A 55 4.89 8.07 -19.74
CA ARG A 55 6.02 7.16 -19.45
C ARG A 55 5.93 6.49 -18.07
N SER A 56 4.90 6.76 -17.29
CA SER A 56 4.82 6.36 -15.87
C SER A 56 3.75 5.31 -15.63
N ARG A 57 4.12 4.18 -15.04
CA ARG A 57 3.18 3.15 -14.59
C ARG A 57 2.62 3.47 -13.21
N ARG A 58 1.30 3.50 -13.08
CA ARG A 58 0.60 3.59 -11.81
C ARG A 58 -0.29 2.37 -11.64
N ILE A 59 -0.68 2.07 -10.40
CA ILE A 59 -1.73 1.11 -10.12
C ILE A 59 -2.98 1.84 -9.64
N VAL A 60 -4.13 1.26 -9.96
CA VAL A 60 -5.45 1.68 -9.49
C VAL A 60 -6.21 0.44 -9.03
N SER A 61 -7.02 0.54 -7.98
CA SER A 61 -7.90 -0.57 -7.60
C SER A 61 -9.26 -0.41 -8.28
N ALA A 62 -9.68 -1.42 -9.06
CA ALA A 62 -11.00 -1.43 -9.68
C ALA A 62 -12.13 -1.63 -8.66
N LYS A 63 -11.81 -2.13 -7.46
CA LYS A 63 -12.77 -2.41 -6.38
C LYS A 63 -13.11 -1.18 -5.54
N ILE A 64 -12.43 -0.05 -5.75
CA ILE A 64 -12.65 1.16 -4.94
C ILE A 64 -13.67 2.06 -5.63
N PRO A 65 -14.91 2.16 -5.11
CA PRO A 65 -15.92 3.03 -5.70
C PRO A 65 -15.52 4.49 -5.54
N ILE A 66 -15.76 5.32 -6.56
CA ILE A 66 -15.65 6.78 -6.48
C ILE A 66 -16.97 7.38 -5.93
N GLY A 67 -18.08 6.66 -6.11
CA GLY A 67 -19.42 6.97 -5.65
C GLY A 67 -20.28 5.70 -5.67
N ILE A 68 -21.42 5.74 -5.00
CA ILE A 68 -22.44 4.68 -5.06
C ILE A 68 -23.69 5.31 -5.65
N ASN A 69 -24.17 4.80 -6.79
CA ASN A 69 -25.37 5.30 -7.49
C ASN A 69 -25.33 6.82 -7.75
N GLY A 70 -24.19 7.33 -8.23
CA GLY A 70 -24.00 8.76 -8.51
C GLY A 70 -23.87 9.66 -7.28
N LYS A 71 -23.97 9.11 -6.07
CA LYS A 71 -23.81 9.85 -4.80
C LYS A 71 -22.41 9.67 -4.23
N ARG A 72 -21.90 10.72 -3.59
CA ARG A 72 -20.64 10.69 -2.86
C ARG A 72 -20.73 9.69 -1.70
N ILE A 73 -19.67 8.93 -1.51
CA ILE A 73 -19.56 7.95 -0.44
C ILE A 73 -19.59 8.66 0.92
N LYS A 74 -20.33 8.10 1.88
CA LYS A 74 -20.39 8.60 3.26
C LYS A 74 -19.00 8.62 3.89
N GLU A 75 -18.77 9.56 4.79
CA GLU A 75 -17.44 9.76 5.41
C GLU A 75 -16.89 8.50 6.08
N ARG A 76 -17.72 7.78 6.87
CA ARG A 76 -17.30 6.53 7.51
C ARG A 76 -16.76 5.52 6.50
N ASP A 77 -17.43 5.37 5.36
CA ASP A 77 -17.11 4.37 4.36
C ASP A 77 -15.84 4.80 3.61
N ARG A 78 -15.62 6.12 3.43
CA ARG A 78 -14.36 6.66 2.90
C ARG A 78 -13.18 6.35 3.82
N THR A 79 -13.36 6.41 5.14
CA THR A 79 -12.32 6.04 6.11
C THR A 79 -12.01 4.54 6.05
N LEU A 80 -13.03 3.68 5.92
CA LEU A 80 -12.85 2.24 5.72
C LEU A 80 -12.11 1.95 4.42
N ILE A 81 -12.51 2.58 3.31
CA ILE A 81 -11.83 2.47 2.02
C ILE A 81 -10.37 2.93 2.12
N HIS A 82 -10.12 4.09 2.75
CA HIS A 82 -8.78 4.62 2.96
C HIS A 82 -7.88 3.63 3.70
N ASN A 83 -8.42 2.93 4.69
CA ASN A 83 -7.69 1.97 5.50
C ASN A 83 -7.63 0.55 4.92
N SER A 84 -8.35 0.29 3.83
CA SER A 84 -8.33 -1.01 3.13
C SER A 84 -6.96 -1.32 2.51
N THR A 85 -6.62 -2.60 2.45
CA THR A 85 -5.34 -3.09 1.90
C THR A 85 -5.13 -2.66 0.45
N ALA A 86 -6.19 -2.72 -0.38
CA ALA A 86 -6.12 -2.31 -1.79
C ALA A 86 -5.76 -0.82 -1.92
N ARG A 87 -6.40 0.06 -1.13
CA ARG A 87 -6.13 1.51 -1.18
C ARG A 87 -4.75 1.87 -0.65
N LYS A 88 -4.31 1.22 0.42
CA LYS A 88 -2.96 1.40 0.98
C LYS A 88 -1.90 0.99 -0.02
N SER A 89 -2.04 -0.20 -0.61
CA SER A 89 -1.09 -0.71 -1.61
C SER A 89 -1.02 0.18 -2.84
N GLU A 90 -2.17 0.67 -3.32
CA GLU A 90 -2.25 1.63 -4.42
C GLU A 90 -1.43 2.90 -4.16
N ARG A 91 -1.63 3.51 -2.99
CA ARG A 91 -0.93 4.74 -2.62
C ARG A 91 0.57 4.52 -2.43
N LEU A 92 0.94 3.46 -1.71
CA LEU A 92 2.33 3.12 -1.44
C LEU A 92 3.11 2.88 -2.73
N PHE A 93 2.56 2.07 -3.65
CA PHE A 93 3.19 1.82 -4.94
C PHE A 93 3.33 3.11 -5.74
N ASN A 94 2.28 3.94 -5.82
CA ASN A 94 2.27 5.15 -6.64
C ASN A 94 3.20 6.27 -6.15
N VAL A 95 3.64 6.23 -4.89
CA VAL A 95 4.64 7.17 -4.32
C VAL A 95 6.06 6.81 -4.73
N LEU A 96 6.31 5.57 -5.18
CA LEU A 96 7.66 5.16 -5.60
C LEU A 96 8.19 5.99 -6.78
N PRO A 97 9.52 6.14 -6.89
CA PRO A 97 10.16 6.68 -8.08
C PRO A 97 9.69 5.96 -9.35
N GLN A 98 9.61 6.71 -10.45
CA GLN A 98 9.17 6.17 -11.74
C GLN A 98 10.05 5.01 -12.22
N SER A 99 11.36 5.08 -11.99
CA SER A 99 12.31 4.03 -12.34
C SER A 99 11.89 2.68 -11.74
N ILE A 100 11.52 2.68 -10.45
CA ILE A 100 11.07 1.47 -9.74
C ILE A 100 9.69 1.02 -10.22
N ARG A 101 8.72 1.94 -10.36
CA ARG A 101 7.35 1.58 -10.79
C ARG A 101 7.31 0.95 -12.18
N ASN A 102 8.26 1.29 -13.03
CA ASN A 102 8.34 0.79 -14.40
C ASN A 102 9.10 -0.53 -14.52
N ILE A 103 9.65 -1.08 -13.43
CA ILE A 103 10.23 -2.42 -13.41
C ILE A 103 9.11 -3.43 -13.68
N THR A 104 9.29 -4.24 -14.72
CA THR A 104 8.36 -5.29 -15.16
C THR A 104 9.14 -6.50 -15.64
N LYS A 105 8.51 -7.68 -15.68
CA LYS A 105 9.10 -8.91 -16.23
C LYS A 105 10.42 -9.30 -15.55
N THR A 106 10.47 -9.18 -14.23
CA THR A 106 11.62 -9.60 -13.42
C THR A 106 11.18 -10.47 -12.26
N THR A 107 12.11 -10.91 -11.41
CA THR A 107 11.82 -11.68 -10.20
C THR A 107 11.52 -10.76 -9.02
N THR A 108 10.84 -11.31 -8.00
CA THR A 108 10.59 -10.58 -6.74
C THR A 108 11.87 -10.20 -6.00
N GLU A 109 12.95 -10.94 -6.17
CA GLU A 109 14.25 -10.61 -5.56
C GLU A 109 14.91 -9.40 -6.20
N THR A 110 14.62 -9.15 -7.47
CA THR A 110 15.19 -8.04 -8.24
C THR A 110 14.36 -6.76 -8.12
N PHE A 111 13.06 -6.89 -7.87
CA PHE A 111 12.14 -5.78 -7.67
C PHE A 111 12.22 -5.19 -6.25
#